data_AF-A0A447U1C0-F1
#
_entry.id   AF-A0A447U1C0-F1
#
_cell.length_a   1.000
_cell.length_b   1.000
_cell.length_c   1.000
_cell.angle_alpha   90.00
_cell.angle_beta   90.00
_cell.angle_gamma   90.00
#
_symmetry.space_group_name_H-M   'P 1'
#
loop_
_entity.id
_entity.type
_entity.pdbx_description
1 polymer ?
#
loop_
_entity_poly.entity_id
_entity_poly.type
_entity_poly.pdbx_seq_one_letter_code
_entity_poly.pdbx_strand_id
1 'polypeptide(L)'
;MPIRVCCLFFRKADIDEQALASAPVIISEDREAQLAARLLQFEETLTVVAREGTPHVMCAYLYDVAGLFLRLLRALPYSQRRE
;
A
#
# COMPACT_ATOMS: atom_id res chain seq x y z
N MET A 1 -4.17 -18.51 -4.59
CA MET A 1 -5.00 -17.30 -4.43
C MET A 1 -4.06 -16.15 -4.10
N PRO A 2 -3.92 -15.13 -4.97
CA PRO A 2 -2.65 -14.41 -5.11
C PRO A 2 -2.61 -13.14 -4.27
N ILE A 3 -1.64 -13.04 -3.35
CA ILE A 3 -1.13 -11.75 -2.88
C ILE A 3 0.35 -11.74 -3.26
N ARG A 4 0.63 -11.26 -4.48
CA ARG A 4 1.99 -11.12 -5.06
C ARG A 4 2.50 -9.68 -5.05
N VAL A 5 1.83 -8.82 -4.28
CA VAL A 5 1.92 -7.36 -4.44
C VAL A 5 3.16 -6.78 -3.73
N CYS A 6 3.54 -7.27 -2.54
CA CYS A 6 4.78 -6.82 -1.88
C CYS A 6 6.05 -7.40 -2.51
N CYS A 7 6.02 -8.62 -3.03
CA CYS A 7 7.25 -9.32 -3.44
C CYS A 7 7.91 -8.72 -4.69
N LEU A 8 7.19 -8.03 -5.57
CA LEU A 8 7.74 -7.60 -6.86
C LEU A 8 8.68 -6.40 -6.75
N PHE A 9 8.52 -5.54 -5.74
CA PHE A 9 9.36 -4.37 -5.50
C PHE A 9 10.56 -4.71 -4.60
N PHE A 10 10.28 -5.28 -3.41
CA PHE A 10 11.29 -5.58 -2.39
C PHE A 10 12.28 -6.68 -2.77
N ARG A 11 11.91 -7.64 -3.63
CA ARG A 11 12.85 -8.70 -4.08
C ARG A 11 13.63 -8.36 -5.35
N LYS A 12 13.21 -7.32 -6.09
CA LYS A 12 13.89 -6.90 -7.33
C LYS A 12 14.87 -5.77 -7.11
N ALA A 13 14.57 -4.90 -6.15
CA ALA A 13 15.53 -3.96 -5.63
C ALA A 13 16.26 -4.69 -4.51
N ASP A 14 17.56 -4.92 -4.67
CA ASP A 14 18.47 -5.49 -3.67
C ASP A 14 18.58 -4.51 -2.48
N ILE A 15 17.48 -4.36 -1.73
CA ILE A 15 17.32 -3.35 -0.67
C ILE A 15 17.67 -4.02 0.65
N ASP A 16 18.69 -3.49 1.30
CA ASP A 16 19.06 -3.83 2.67
C ASP A 16 17.92 -3.41 3.63
N GLU A 17 17.28 -4.39 4.26
CA GLU A 17 16.13 -4.19 5.16
C GLU A 17 16.47 -3.30 6.37
N GLN A 18 17.73 -3.33 6.85
CA GLN A 18 18.21 -2.50 7.96
C GLN A 18 18.34 -1.02 7.55
N ALA A 19 18.82 -0.78 6.32
CA ALA A 19 18.93 0.58 5.78
C ALA A 19 17.54 1.20 5.52
N LEU A 20 16.56 0.38 5.13
CA LEU A 20 15.20 0.87 4.89
C LEU A 20 14.44 1.21 6.18
N ALA A 21 14.63 0.43 7.25
CA ALA A 21 13.99 0.69 8.54
C ALA A 21 14.42 2.04 9.16
N SER A 22 15.59 2.54 8.78
CA SER A 22 16.15 3.82 9.24
C SER A 22 15.92 4.96 8.25
N ALA A 23 15.34 4.69 7.07
CA ALA A 23 15.07 5.70 6.05
C ALA A 23 13.82 6.52 6.40
N PRO A 24 13.85 7.86 6.22
CA PRO A 24 12.68 8.69 6.45
C PRO A 24 11.62 8.44 5.37
N VAL A 25 10.35 8.38 5.79
CA VAL A 25 9.20 8.35 4.88
C VAL A 25 8.97 9.76 4.33
N ILE A 26 9.27 9.97 3.04
CA ILE A 26 9.08 11.24 2.36
C ILE A 26 7.86 11.10 1.46
N ILE A 27 6.85 11.94 1.68
CA ILE A 27 5.64 12.01 0.83
C ILE A 27 5.81 13.22 -0.07
N SER A 28 6.02 12.99 -1.37
CA SER A 28 6.25 14.07 -2.34
C SER A 28 5.05 14.27 -3.27
N GLU A 29 4.31 13.21 -3.56
CA GLU A 29 3.16 13.25 -4.46
C GLU A 29 1.83 13.13 -3.72
N ASP A 30 0.79 13.80 -4.23
CA ASP A 30 -0.57 13.73 -3.68
C ASP A 30 -1.11 12.28 -3.63
N ARG A 31 -0.69 11.44 -4.58
CA ARG A 31 -1.05 10.01 -4.63
C ARG A 31 -0.44 9.20 -3.49
N GLU A 32 0.79 9.52 -3.09
CA GLU A 32 1.45 8.93 -1.93
C GLU A 32 0.74 9.36 -0.64
N ALA A 33 0.37 10.65 -0.54
CA ALA A 33 -0.38 11.17 0.58
C ALA A 33 -1.75 10.49 0.73
N GLN A 34 -2.48 10.28 -0.37
CA GLN A 34 -3.77 9.57 -0.36
C GLN A 34 -3.64 8.12 0.12
N LEU A 35 -2.60 7.40 -0.32
CA LEU A 35 -2.34 6.03 0.14
C LEU A 35 -1.97 6.02 1.63
N ALA A 36 -1.08 6.90 2.06
CA ALA A 36 -0.68 7.01 3.46
C ALA A 36 -1.87 7.35 4.37
N ALA A 37 -2.72 8.30 3.96
CA ALA A 37 -3.94 8.65 4.68
C ALA A 37 -4.89 7.46 4.79
N ARG A 38 -5.07 6.67 3.71
CA ARG A 38 -5.89 5.46 3.79
C ARG A 38 -5.30 4.39 4.69
N LEU A 39 -3.98 4.21 4.70
CA LEU A 39 -3.32 3.27 5.61
C LEU A 39 -3.52 3.65 7.09
N LEU A 40 -3.48 4.94 7.41
CA LEU A 40 -3.74 5.44 8.77
C LEU A 40 -5.19 5.17 9.22
N GLN A 41 -6.15 5.11 8.30
CA GLN A 41 -7.57 4.81 8.59
C GLN A 41 -7.85 3.31 8.81
N PHE A 42 -6.82 2.45 8.79
CA PHE A 42 -6.99 1.03 9.08
C PHE A 42 -7.57 0.78 10.47
N GLU A 43 -7.09 1.50 11.48
CA GLU A 43 -7.54 1.34 12.87
C GLU A 43 -9.02 1.70 13.05
N GLU A 44 -9.46 2.77 12.39
CA GLU A 44 -10.87 3.18 12.39
C GLU A 44 -11.74 2.11 11.71
N THR A 45 -11.30 1.60 10.56
CA THR A 45 -12.00 0.53 9.83
C THR A 45 -12.11 -0.73 10.70
N LEU A 46 -11.04 -1.11 11.39
CA LEU A 46 -11.06 -2.22 12.34
C LEU A 46 -12.03 -2.00 13.49
N THR A 47 -12.08 -0.78 14.03
CA THR A 47 -13.00 -0.42 15.11
C THR A 47 -14.46 -0.53 14.67
N VAL A 48 -14.79 -0.09 13.46
CA VAL A 48 -16.14 -0.24 12.86
C VAL A 48 -16.49 -1.71 12.71
N VAL A 49 -15.59 -2.51 12.12
CA VAL A 49 -15.82 -3.95 11.91
C VAL A 49 -15.98 -4.69 13.25
N ALA A 50 -15.20 -4.35 14.26
CA ALA A 50 -15.29 -4.95 15.59
C ALA A 50 -16.59 -4.57 16.33
N ARG A 51 -17.08 -3.33 16.13
CA ARG A 51 -18.32 -2.85 16.76
C ARG A 51 -19.57 -3.39 16.09
N GLU A 52 -19.60 -3.38 14.77
CA GLU A 52 -20.80 -3.69 13.98
C GLU A 52 -20.84 -5.15 13.50
N GLY A 53 -19.71 -5.87 13.57
CA GLY A 53 -19.62 -7.24 13.07
C GLY A 53 -19.74 -7.32 11.54
N THR A 54 -19.31 -6.27 10.83
CA THR A 54 -19.52 -6.08 9.38
C THR A 54 -18.23 -6.30 8.56
N PRO A 55 -17.80 -7.55 8.30
CA PRO A 55 -16.52 -7.83 7.63
C PRO A 55 -16.45 -7.33 6.18
N HIS A 56 -17.59 -7.07 5.53
CA HIS A 56 -17.63 -6.52 4.18
C HIS A 56 -16.99 -5.12 4.10
N VAL A 57 -17.01 -4.35 5.19
CA VAL A 57 -16.36 -3.04 5.30
C VAL A 57 -14.83 -3.20 5.19
N MET A 58 -14.28 -4.23 5.84
CA MET A 58 -12.86 -4.57 5.72
C MET A 58 -12.50 -4.97 4.28
N CYS A 59 -13.35 -5.75 3.62
CA CYS A 59 -13.12 -6.15 2.23
C CYS A 59 -13.11 -4.93 1.28
N ALA A 60 -14.03 -3.98 1.47
CA ALA A 60 -14.06 -2.74 0.71
C ALA A 60 -12.79 -1.90 0.94
N TYR A 61 -12.38 -1.75 2.20
CA TYR A 61 -11.14 -1.06 2.55
C TYR A 61 -9.91 -1.66 1.86
N LEU A 62 -9.75 -2.99 1.93
CA LEU A 62 -8.62 -3.69 1.31
C LEU A 62 -8.62 -3.54 -0.23
N TYR A 63 -9.81 -3.52 -0.84
CA TYR A 63 -9.95 -3.29 -2.28
C TYR A 63 -9.47 -1.88 -2.67
N ASP A 64 -9.88 -0.86 -1.91
CA ASP A 64 -9.50 0.53 -2.16
C ASP A 64 -7.99 0.74 -1.99
N VAL A 65 -7.40 0.19 -0.92
CA VAL A 65 -5.96 0.25 -0.67
C VAL A 65 -5.18 -0.43 -1.79
N ALA A 66 -5.60 -1.62 -2.23
CA ALA A 66 -4.96 -2.31 -3.35
C ALA A 66 -5.04 -1.49 -4.66
N GLY A 67 -6.16 -0.81 -4.90
CA GLY A 67 -6.34 0.09 -6.03
C GLY A 67 -5.40 1.31 -5.99
N LEU A 68 -5.28 1.97 -4.84
CA LEU A 68 -4.36 3.08 -4.62
C LEU A 68 -2.90 2.65 -4.80
N PHE A 69 -2.54 1.50 -4.23
CA PHE A 69 -1.19 0.94 -4.38
C PHE A 69 -0.84 0.65 -5.84
N LEU A 70 -1.74 0.00 -6.59
CA LEU A 70 -1.51 -0.29 -8.01
C LEU A 70 -1.37 0.98 -8.86
N ARG A 71 -2.12 2.03 -8.54
CA ARG A 71 -2.00 3.34 -9.21
C ARG A 71 -0.65 3.99 -8.95
N LEU A 72 -0.13 3.89 -7.73
CA LEU A 72 1.19 4.38 -7.36
C LEU A 72 2.29 3.59 -8.08
N LEU A 73 2.20 2.25 -8.12
CA LEU A 73 3.18 1.42 -8.82
C LEU A 73 3.31 1.77 -10.31
N ARG A 74 2.19 2.08 -10.98
CA ARG A 74 2.19 2.48 -12.40
C ARG A 74 2.83 3.84 -12.65
N ALA A 75 2.84 4.72 -11.65
CA ALA A 75 3.45 6.04 -11.76
C ALA A 75 4.97 6.00 -11.56
N LEU A 76 5.52 4.94 -10.97
CA LEU A 76 6.94 4.83 -10.70
C LEU A 76 7.76 4.46 -11.96
N PRO A 77 8.93 5.08 -12.16
CA PRO A 77 9.75 4.94 -13.37
C PRO A 77 10.34 3.54 -13.57
N TYR A 78 10.40 2.71 -12.53
CA TYR A 78 10.93 1.34 -12.64
C TYR A 78 10.02 0.41 -13.48
N SER A 79 8.74 0.75 -13.63
CA SER A 79 7.73 -0.09 -14.30
C SER A 79 7.67 0.09 -15.83
N GLN A 80 8.35 1.10 -16.39
CA GLN A 80 8.36 1.45 -17.82
C GLN A 80 9.35 0.64 -18.69
N ARG A 81 10.17 -0.26 -18.12
CA ARG A 81 11.11 -1.11 -18.90
C ARG A 81 10.48 -2.41 -19.42
N ARG A 82 9.39 -2.29 -20.18
CA ARG A 82 8.85 -3.37 -21.04
C ARG A 82 8.19 -2.79 -22.29
N GLU A 83 9.01 -2.24 -23.18
CA GLU A 83 8.79 -2.26 -24.63
C GLU A 83 10.08 -2.74 -25.29
#